data_AF-A0A367GA70-F1
#
_entry.id   AF-A0A367GA70-F1
#
_cell.length_a   1.000
_cell.length_b   1.000
_cell.length_c   1.000
_cell.angle_alpha   90.00
_cell.angle_beta   90.00
_cell.angle_gamma   90.00
#
_symmetry.space_group_name_H-M   'P 1'
#
loop_
_entity.id
_entity.type
_entity.pdbx_description
1 polymer ?
#
loop_
_entity_poly.entity_id
_entity_poly.type
_entity_poly.pdbx_seq_one_letter_code
_entity_poly.pdbx_strand_id
1 'polypeptide(L)'
;MKELFGQRLREQRQNQGLTMEQLAEKANLSTNFIGAIERGLKEPSLSTLISILNALDIPADVLLRDYVGTASHVTDEEICKRLEGLTPIQKKAALDLLDTYIANLPYLTNEE
;
A
#
# COMPACT_ATOMS: atom_id res chain seq x y z
N MET A 1 10.75 -2.60 6.10
CA MET A 1 9.62 -2.38 7.04
C MET A 1 9.34 -0.89 7.23
N LYS A 2 10.26 -0.11 7.84
CA LYS A 2 10.10 1.34 8.03
C LYS A 2 10.12 2.17 6.73
N GLU A 3 11.00 1.79 5.81
CA GLU A 3 11.21 2.53 4.55
C GLU A 3 9.98 2.50 3.63
N LEU A 4 9.34 1.33 3.47
CA LEU A 4 8.15 1.20 2.62
C LEU A 4 6.95 1.99 3.17
N PHE A 5 6.73 1.94 4.49
CA PHE A 5 5.70 2.75 5.13
C PHE A 5 5.96 4.25 4.94
N GLY A 6 7.19 4.70 5.21
CA GLY A 6 7.60 6.10 5.06
C GLY A 6 7.46 6.60 3.62
N GLN A 7 7.82 5.75 2.65
CA GLN A 7 7.66 6.05 1.23
C GLN A 7 6.18 6.23 0.85
N ARG A 8 5.29 5.32 1.27
CA ARG A 8 3.85 5.45 0.99
C ARG A 8 3.22 6.65 1.66
N LEU A 9 3.62 6.96 2.89
CA LEU A 9 3.18 8.18 3.55
C LEU A 9 3.56 9.41 2.72
N ARG A 10 4.79 9.45 2.22
CA ARG A 10 5.26 10.52 1.34
C ARG A 10 4.47 10.59 0.04
N GLU A 11 4.21 9.46 -0.61
CA GLU A 11 3.43 9.38 -1.84
C GLU A 11 2.00 9.89 -1.61
N GLN A 12 1.30 9.42 -0.58
CA GLN A 12 -0.05 9.88 -0.26
C GLN A 12 -0.10 11.37 0.06
N ARG A 13 0.89 11.88 0.80
CA ARG A 13 1.02 13.32 1.05
C ARG A 13 1.19 14.11 -0.25
N GLN A 14 2.03 13.63 -1.17
CA GLN A 14 2.29 14.27 -2.45
C GLN A 14 1.08 14.22 -3.39
N ASN A 15 0.34 13.12 -3.42
CA ASN A 15 -0.88 12.97 -4.22
C ASN A 15 -1.96 13.97 -3.80
N GLN A 16 -2.00 14.35 -2.53
CA GLN A 16 -2.88 15.40 -2.01
C GLN A 16 -2.29 16.82 -2.12
N GLY A 17 -1.11 16.98 -2.72
CA GLY A 17 -0.44 18.28 -2.87
C GLY A 17 0.01 18.92 -1.56
N LEU A 18 0.14 18.14 -0.48
CA LEU A 18 0.47 18.65 0.85
C LEU A 18 1.98 18.78 1.06
N THR A 19 2.43 19.83 1.73
CA THR A 19 3.79 19.92 2.30
C THR A 19 3.90 19.10 3.59
N MET A 20 5.13 18.80 4.03
CA MET A 20 5.33 18.12 5.32
C MET A 20 4.77 18.95 6.49
N GLU A 21 4.89 20.28 6.42
CA GLU A 21 4.33 21.20 7.41
C GLU A 21 2.81 21.13 7.45
N GLN A 22 2.15 21.11 6.29
CA GLN A 22 0.70 21.02 6.20
C GLN A 22 0.17 19.69 6.73
N LEU A 23 0.83 18.57 6.41
CA LEU A 23 0.46 17.27 6.98
C LEU A 23 0.68 17.24 8.49
N ALA A 24 1.82 17.77 8.96
CA ALA A 24 2.14 17.83 10.38
C ALA A 24 1.10 18.65 11.16
N GLU A 25 0.69 19.81 10.63
CA GLU A 25 -0.37 20.64 11.21
C GLU A 25 -1.70 19.90 11.28
N LYS A 26 -2.15 19.30 10.17
CA LYS A 26 -3.40 18.50 10.11
C LYS A 26 -3.40 17.33 11.09
N ALA A 27 -2.26 16.65 11.26
CA ALA A 27 -2.11 15.51 12.16
C ALA A 27 -1.81 15.90 13.61
N ASN A 28 -1.64 17.20 13.91
CA ASN A 28 -1.18 17.73 15.20
C ASN A 28 0.17 17.10 15.64
N LEU A 29 1.12 17.05 14.72
CA LEU A 29 2.47 16.52 14.88
C LEU A 29 3.51 17.58 14.50
N SER A 30 4.79 17.32 14.78
CA SER A 30 5.87 18.20 14.30
C SER A 30 6.32 17.82 12.90
N THR A 31 6.65 18.81 12.06
CA THR A 31 7.20 18.60 10.71
C THR A 31 8.42 17.70 10.72
N ASN A 32 9.32 17.86 11.70
CA ASN A 32 10.50 17.01 11.87
C ASN A 32 10.14 15.55 12.10
N PHE A 33 9.04 15.29 12.82
CA PHE A 33 8.57 13.93 13.09
C PHE A 33 7.97 13.29 11.84
N ILE A 34 7.12 14.01 11.09
CA ILE A 34 6.63 13.57 9.77
C ILE A 34 7.79 13.24 8.84
N GLY A 35 8.77 14.13 8.71
CA GLY A 35 9.94 13.88 7.86
C GLY A 35 10.79 12.71 8.33
N ALA A 36 10.90 12.46 9.64
CA ALA A 36 11.61 11.30 10.18
C ALA A 36 10.85 9.99 9.88
N ILE A 37 9.52 10.01 9.88
CA ILE A 37 8.68 8.87 9.50
C ILE A 37 8.82 8.60 7.99
N GLU A 38 8.73 9.63 7.14
CA GLU A 38 8.85 9.48 5.68
C GLU A 38 10.20 8.90 5.25
N ARG A 39 11.28 9.20 5.98
CA ARG A 39 12.62 8.64 5.75
C ARG A 39 12.85 7.28 6.42
N GLY A 40 11.84 6.71 7.08
CA GLY A 40 11.95 5.45 7.82
C GLY A 40 12.84 5.52 9.08
N LEU A 41 13.19 6.71 9.56
CA LEU A 41 14.06 6.92 10.73
C LEU A 41 13.30 6.75 12.05
N LYS A 42 11.98 7.01 12.05
CA LYS A 42 11.10 6.81 13.20
C LYS A 42 9.86 6.03 12.82
N GLU A 43 9.39 5.22 13.77
CA GLU A 43 8.09 4.55 13.67
C GLU A 43 7.03 5.36 14.42
N PRO A 44 5.85 5.57 13.82
CA PRO A 44 4.72 6.15 14.52
C PRO A 44 4.16 5.18 15.56
N SER A 45 3.69 5.71 16.70
CA SER A 45 2.78 4.94 17.57
C SER A 45 1.44 4.68 16.87
N LEU A 46 0.64 3.75 17.37
CA LEU A 46 -0.72 3.53 16.83
C LEU A 46 -1.56 4.82 16.87
N SER A 47 -1.47 5.59 17.95
CA SER A 47 -2.15 6.88 18.05
C SER A 47 -1.69 7.87 16.97
N THR A 48 -0.39 7.93 16.70
CA THR A 48 0.19 8.76 15.64
C THR A 48 -0.29 8.32 14.27
N LEU A 49 -0.31 7.00 14.01
CA LEU A 49 -0.80 6.44 12.76
C LEU A 49 -2.27 6.83 12.53
N ILE A 50 -3.12 6.72 13.55
CA ILE A 50 -4.52 7.14 13.46
C ILE A 50 -4.63 8.64 13.15
N SER A 51 -3.83 9.50 13.81
CA SER A 51 -3.81 10.93 13.51
C SER A 51 -3.40 11.22 12.06
N ILE A 52 -2.40 10.50 11.54
CA ILE A 52 -1.95 10.64 10.15
C ILE A 52 -3.04 10.18 9.17
N LEU A 53 -3.67 9.04 9.42
CA LEU A 53 -4.75 8.51 8.57
C LEU A 53 -5.94 9.47 8.53
N ASN A 54 -6.34 10.02 9.67
CA ASN A 54 -7.40 11.02 9.76
C ASN A 54 -7.03 12.34 9.07
N ALA A 55 -5.75 12.76 9.16
CA ALA A 55 -5.26 13.98 8.52
C ALA A 55 -5.23 13.88 6.99
N LEU A 56 -4.99 12.68 6.46
CA LEU A 56 -5.00 12.35 5.04
C LEU A 56 -6.38 11.88 4.55
N ASP A 57 -7.33 11.60 5.45
CA ASP A 57 -8.65 11.04 5.11
C ASP A 57 -8.56 9.76 4.25
N ILE A 58 -7.69 8.83 4.66
CA ILE A 58 -7.47 7.55 3.96
C ILE A 58 -7.66 6.34 4.89
N PRO A 59 -8.09 5.18 4.34
CA PRO A 59 -8.17 3.95 5.12
C PRO A 59 -6.77 3.41 5.46
N ALA A 60 -6.67 2.69 6.59
CA ALA A 60 -5.39 2.16 7.08
C ALA A 60 -4.69 1.21 6.10
N ASP A 61 -5.45 0.47 5.28
CA ASP A 61 -4.95 -0.36 4.17
C ASP A 61 -3.97 0.41 3.30
N VAL A 62 -4.27 1.65 2.92
CA VAL A 62 -3.41 2.41 1.99
C VAL A 62 -1.98 2.55 2.49
N LEU A 63 -1.78 2.78 3.79
CA LEU A 63 -0.44 2.88 4.38
C LEU A 63 0.11 1.51 4.82
N LEU A 64 -0.76 0.57 5.22
CA LEU A 64 -0.39 -0.72 5.80
C LEU A 64 -0.44 -1.90 4.82
N ARG A 65 -0.73 -1.68 3.53
CA ARG A 65 -0.77 -2.72 2.50
C ARG A 65 0.52 -3.56 2.58
N ASP A 66 0.43 -4.88 2.48
CA ASP A 66 1.61 -5.77 2.59
C ASP A 66 2.35 -5.77 3.95
N TYR A 67 1.95 -4.93 4.91
CA TYR A 67 2.45 -4.94 6.29
C TYR A 67 1.59 -5.83 7.19
N VAL A 68 0.28 -5.83 6.92
CA VAL A 68 -0.69 -6.73 7.53
C VAL A 68 -1.02 -7.78 6.48
N GLY A 69 -0.51 -9.01 6.64
CA GLY A 69 -0.70 -10.08 5.68
C GLY A 69 -2.17 -10.45 5.41
N THR A 70 -3.10 -10.04 6.27
CA THR A 70 -4.46 -10.57 6.26
C THR A 70 -5.45 -9.68 5.49
N ALA A 71 -5.28 -9.69 4.17
CA ALA A 71 -6.36 -9.57 3.18
C ALA A 71 -5.89 -10.08 1.79
N SER A 72 -4.57 -10.01 1.50
CA SER A 72 -3.97 -10.59 0.28
C SER A 72 -3.68 -12.08 0.40
N HIS A 73 -3.44 -12.61 1.61
CA HIS A 73 -3.04 -14.02 1.74
C HIS A 73 -4.13 -15.03 1.44
N VAL A 74 -5.42 -14.69 1.53
CA VAL A 74 -6.49 -15.65 1.19
C VAL A 74 -6.51 -15.92 -0.32
N THR A 75 -6.27 -14.88 -1.14
CA THR A 75 -6.20 -15.04 -2.60
C THR A 75 -4.87 -15.67 -3.01
N ASP A 76 -3.76 -15.25 -2.41
CA ASP A 76 -2.43 -15.76 -2.79
C ASP A 76 -2.25 -17.23 -2.40
N GLU A 77 -2.73 -17.64 -1.23
CA GLU A 77 -2.70 -19.04 -0.78
C GLU A 77 -3.56 -19.94 -1.68
N GLU A 78 -4.79 -19.52 -2.00
CA GLU A 78 -5.68 -20.30 -2.88
C GLU A 78 -5.18 -20.33 -4.33
N ILE A 79 -4.56 -19.25 -4.82
CA ILE A 79 -3.91 -19.20 -6.14
C ILE A 79 -2.74 -20.19 -6.17
N CYS A 80 -1.83 -20.11 -5.19
CA CYS A 80 -0.69 -21.02 -5.09
C CYS A 80 -1.14 -22.48 -5.06
N LYS A 81 -2.13 -22.80 -4.23
CA LYS A 81 -2.71 -24.16 -4.11
C LYS A 81 -3.29 -24.66 -5.43
N ARG A 82 -3.99 -23.83 -6.20
CA ARG A 82 -4.52 -24.22 -7.52
C ARG A 82 -3.43 -24.36 -8.56
N LEU A 83 -2.39 -23.54 -8.50
CA LEU A 83 -1.25 -23.60 -9.42
C LEU A 83 -0.34 -24.80 -9.16
N GLU A 84 -0.22 -25.28 -7.92
CA GLU A 84 0.61 -26.44 -7.56
C GLU A 84 0.26 -27.71 -8.37
N GLY A 85 -1.03 -27.93 -8.64
CA GLY A 85 -1.51 -29.10 -9.39
C GLY A 85 -1.36 -29.01 -10.91
N LEU A 86 -0.88 -27.89 -11.45
CA LEU A 86 -0.82 -27.66 -12.90
C LEU A 86 0.51 -28.09 -13.51
N THR A 87 0.45 -28.66 -14.71
CA THR A 87 1.62 -28.91 -15.55
C THR A 87 2.25 -27.59 -16.04
N PRO A 88 3.52 -27.59 -16.50
CA PRO A 88 4.17 -26.38 -17.00
C PRO A 88 3.38 -25.65 -18.12
N ILE A 89 2.75 -26.41 -19.03
CA ILE A 89 1.94 -25.85 -20.12
C ILE A 89 0.67 -25.18 -19.58
N GLN A 90 0.01 -25.82 -18.61
CA GLN A 90 -1.19 -25.26 -17.98
C GLN A 90 -0.87 -23.99 -17.16
N LYS A 91 0.28 -23.94 -16.48
CA LYS A 91 0.76 -22.72 -15.81
C LYS A 91 0.99 -21.60 -16.81
N LYS A 92 1.59 -21.90 -17.96
CA LYS A 92 1.79 -20.90 -19.02
C LYS A 92 0.47 -20.38 -19.56
N ALA A 93 -0.49 -21.25 -19.85
CA ALA A 93 -1.83 -20.85 -20.27
C ALA A 93 -2.58 -20.02 -19.20
N ALA A 94 -2.42 -20.36 -17.92
CA ALA A 94 -3.00 -19.60 -16.82
C ALA A 94 -2.42 -18.18 -16.75
N LEU A 95 -1.10 -18.03 -16.91
CA LEU A 95 -0.44 -16.72 -16.97
C LEU A 95 -0.97 -15.90 -18.17
N ASP A 96 -1.02 -16.51 -19.36
CA ASP A 96 -1.47 -15.81 -20.57
C ASP A 96 -2.94 -15.34 -20.45
N LEU A 97 -3.80 -16.12 -19.78
CA LEU A 97 -5.17 -15.74 -19.48
C LEU A 97 -5.22 -14.58 -18.48
N LEU A 98 -4.44 -14.63 -17.40
CA LEU A 98 -4.39 -13.54 -16.41
C LEU A 98 -3.94 -12.24 -17.07
N ASP A 99 -2.86 -12.27 -17.87
CA ASP A 99 -2.36 -11.11 -18.60
C ASP A 99 -3.43 -10.51 -19.53
N THR A 100 -4.14 -11.39 -20.26
CA THR A 100 -5.22 -10.98 -21.17
C THR A 100 -6.38 -10.34 -20.41
N TYR A 101 -6.81 -10.92 -19.29
CA TYR A 101 -7.93 -10.39 -18.52
C TYR A 101 -7.55 -9.09 -17.80
N ILE A 102 -6.38 -9.00 -17.18
CA ILE A 102 -5.92 -7.79 -16.49
C ILE A 102 -5.84 -6.63 -17.49
N ALA A 103 -5.27 -6.84 -18.67
CA ALA A 103 -5.18 -5.81 -19.71
C ALA A 103 -6.54 -5.29 -20.22
N ASN A 104 -7.63 -6.02 -19.98
CA ASN A 104 -8.98 -5.69 -20.42
C ASN A 104 -9.93 -5.23 -19.29
N LEU A 105 -9.43 -5.09 -18.06
CA LEU A 105 -10.22 -4.64 -16.91
C LEU A 105 -9.80 -3.21 -16.53
N PRO A 106 -10.54 -2.17 -17.00
CA PRO A 106 -10.12 -0.77 -16.87
C PRO A 106 -9.94 -0.32 -15.42
N TYR A 107 -10.67 -0.91 -14.46
CA TYR A 107 -10.51 -0.61 -13.03
C TYR A 107 -9.24 -1.21 -12.39
N LEU A 108 -8.52 -2.11 -13.08
CA LEU A 108 -7.23 -2.66 -12.66
C LEU A 108 -6.05 -2.01 -13.36
N THR A 109 -6.29 -1.33 -14.49
CA THR A 109 -5.25 -0.67 -15.30
C THR A 109 -5.25 0.85 -15.13
N ASN A 110 -6.25 1.42 -14.44
CA ASN A 110 -6.26 2.84 -14.08
C ASN A 110 -5.34 3.04 -12.87
N GLU A 111 -4.14 3.54 -13.13
CA GLU A 111 -3.40 4.35 -12.16
C GLU A 111 -4.23 5.62 -11.90
N GLU A 112 -5.05 5.60 -10.84
CA GLU A 112 -5.55 6.81 -10.17
C GLU A 112 -4.66 7.13 -8.95
#